data_AF-A0A067R0B8-F1
#
_entry.id   AF-A0A067R0B8-F1
#
_cell.length_a   1.000
_cell.length_b   1.000
_cell.length_c   1.000
_cell.angle_alpha   90.00
_cell.angle_beta   90.00
_cell.angle_gamma   90.00
#
_symmetry.space_group_name_H-M   'P 1'
#
loop_
_entity.id
_entity.type
_entity.pdbx_description
1 polymer ?
#
loop_
_entity_poly.entity_id
_entity_poly.type
_entity_poly.pdbx_seq_one_letter_code
_entity_poly.pdbx_strand_id
1 'polypeptide(L)'
;MGHKKNKPRMIPEQDRRICGSICFCQLTVVISCVALVYLTVAIYIPSHRAFKSGIEPVPITCQAIKSNNPRNCQWASCGEWCLTKTSGFCPQIMVTARRNGTDMQLENCSRLQTFACPPVDADALKKYNCNNGSECGSLTGLFNCSLGHCANWTDAYQCRYKADGISLDSERDNMKMTGFFECKKSRCVEIKQQLICDRYCNKIATTNANVFVLYDDFVYSGECTNAVALTSANGTDPGIKIQPTEIWHKDMDQVLITSCMTAVKTANGLKGTDCINGTLLDDGLIPNPSMNFTTLWALYANKSRPVDPTQRFLPMQSELTIYKSTKLYINLDACVNTLRGECKEFFGTHGRDGRNKSAQSRFPCYYDKNNNASVVARFDLHKTWRELVIAVVVPTVMFVVSSATLCIITRSVKVGDDTKMRCKYCVGSGDMTDEETSFNRGTTRNNT
;
A
#
# COMPACT_ATOMS: atom_id res chain seq x y z
N MET A 1 -77.03 37.41 -27.88
CA MET A 1 -75.80 36.59 -28.02
C MET A 1 -75.24 36.32 -26.62
N GLY A 2 -75.41 35.10 -26.11
CA GLY A 2 -75.08 34.77 -24.72
C GLY A 2 -73.60 34.48 -24.52
N HIS A 3 -72.97 35.21 -23.61
CA HIS A 3 -71.63 34.90 -23.10
C HIS A 3 -71.63 33.53 -22.42
N LYS A 4 -70.97 32.54 -23.03
CA LYS A 4 -70.58 31.29 -22.35
C LYS A 4 -69.63 31.67 -21.19
N LYS A 5 -70.15 31.65 -19.96
CA LYS A 5 -69.32 31.69 -18.75
C LYS A 5 -68.39 30.48 -18.76
N ASN A 6 -67.08 30.71 -18.89
CA ASN A 6 -66.07 29.69 -18.64
C ASN A 6 -66.20 29.26 -17.17
N LYS A 7 -66.69 28.04 -16.94
CA LYS A 7 -66.67 27.43 -15.61
C LYS A 7 -65.19 27.32 -15.17
N PRO A 8 -64.81 27.82 -13.98
CA PRO A 8 -63.47 27.60 -13.45
C PRO A 8 -63.23 26.10 -13.34
N ARG A 9 -62.06 25.63 -13.79
CA ARG A 9 -61.63 24.23 -13.60
C ARG A 9 -61.49 24.00 -12.10
N MET A 10 -62.51 23.40 -11.46
CA MET A 10 -62.36 22.85 -10.12
C MET A 10 -61.38 21.68 -10.22
N ILE A 11 -60.19 21.86 -9.66
CA ILE A 11 -59.23 20.78 -9.47
C ILE A 11 -59.79 19.95 -8.30
N PRO A 12 -60.25 18.70 -8.51
CA PRO A 12 -60.75 17.87 -7.42
C PRO A 12 -59.61 17.62 -6.43
N GLU A 13 -59.91 17.62 -5.13
CA GLU A 13 -58.96 17.14 -4.11
C GLU A 13 -58.61 15.68 -4.43
N GLN A 14 -57.39 15.47 -4.91
CA GLN A 14 -56.84 14.15 -5.17
C GLN A 14 -56.37 13.52 -3.86
N ASP A 15 -56.51 12.20 -3.74
CA ASP A 15 -55.95 11.48 -2.61
C ASP A 15 -54.42 11.58 -2.63
N ARG A 16 -53.90 12.39 -1.71
CA ARG A 16 -52.48 12.69 -1.56
C ARG A 16 -51.66 11.42 -1.30
N ARG A 17 -52.24 10.37 -0.73
CA ARG A 17 -51.56 9.08 -0.49
C ARG A 17 -51.38 8.30 -1.79
N ILE A 18 -52.41 8.23 -2.64
CA ILE A 18 -52.36 7.53 -3.93
C ILE A 18 -51.41 8.26 -4.89
N CYS A 19 -51.57 9.58 -5.03
CA CYS A 19 -50.69 10.39 -5.88
C CYS A 19 -49.24 10.37 -5.37
N GLY A 20 -49.02 10.40 -4.05
CA GLY A 20 -47.70 10.28 -3.44
C GLY A 20 -47.05 8.92 -3.71
N SER A 21 -47.80 7.82 -3.58
CA SER A 21 -47.31 6.47 -3.87
C SER A 21 -46.95 6.29 -5.35
N ILE A 22 -47.79 6.77 -6.27
CA ILE A 22 -47.50 6.71 -7.71
C ILE A 22 -46.22 7.48 -8.03
N CYS A 23 -46.10 8.71 -7.51
CA CYS A 23 -44.93 9.56 -7.72
C CYS A 23 -43.65 8.92 -7.18
N PHE A 24 -43.70 8.37 -5.96
CA PHE A 24 -42.56 7.69 -5.35
C PHE A 24 -42.14 6.46 -6.16
N CYS A 25 -43.07 5.57 -6.51
CA CYS A 25 -42.75 4.38 -7.29
C CYS A 25 -42.22 4.75 -8.70
N GLN A 26 -42.77 5.77 -9.36
CA GLN A 26 -42.26 6.26 -10.64
C GLN A 26 -40.82 6.79 -10.50
N LEU A 27 -40.56 7.60 -9.47
CA LEU A 27 -39.22 8.11 -9.18
C LEU A 27 -38.23 6.97 -8.90
N THR A 28 -38.61 5.98 -8.09
CA THR A 28 -37.77 4.82 -7.78
C THR A 28 -37.47 3.99 -9.02
N VAL A 29 -38.43 3.80 -9.93
CA VAL A 29 -38.18 3.13 -11.23
C VAL A 29 -37.15 3.88 -12.06
N VAL A 30 -37.30 5.20 -12.21
CA VAL A 30 -36.37 6.02 -12.98
C VAL A 30 -34.97 5.98 -12.37
N ILE A 31 -34.85 6.18 -11.06
CA ILE A 31 -33.56 6.13 -10.35
C ILE A 31 -32.92 4.74 -10.46
N SER A 32 -33.70 3.67 -10.34
CA SER A 32 -33.19 2.30 -10.45
C SER A 32 -32.65 2.00 -11.86
N CYS A 33 -33.35 2.44 -12.91
CA CYS A 33 -32.87 2.31 -14.30
C CYS A 33 -31.56 3.06 -14.51
N VAL A 34 -31.49 4.32 -14.07
CA VAL A 34 -30.28 5.14 -14.17
C VAL A 34 -29.14 4.49 -13.39
N ALA A 35 -29.40 4.02 -12.16
CA ALA A 35 -28.42 3.33 -11.34
C ALA A 35 -27.86 2.09 -12.04
N LEU A 36 -28.70 1.24 -12.65
CA LEU A 36 -28.23 0.05 -13.38
C LEU A 36 -27.27 0.41 -14.52
N VAL A 37 -27.56 1.46 -15.30
CA VAL A 37 -26.69 1.91 -16.40
C VAL A 37 -25.33 2.36 -15.87
N TYR A 38 -25.30 3.20 -14.83
CA TYR A 38 -24.04 3.68 -14.24
C TYR A 38 -23.24 2.57 -13.56
N LEU A 39 -23.91 1.71 -12.78
CA LEU A 39 -23.27 0.59 -12.08
C LEU A 39 -22.74 -0.46 -13.07
N THR A 40 -23.30 -0.54 -14.28
CA THR A 40 -22.74 -1.40 -15.33
C THR A 40 -21.31 -0.98 -15.67
N VAL A 41 -21.08 0.32 -15.91
CA VAL A 41 -19.74 0.83 -16.25
C VAL A 41 -18.83 0.85 -15.03
N ALA A 42 -19.34 1.27 -13.87
CA ALA A 42 -18.55 1.48 -12.67
C ALA A 42 -18.19 0.17 -11.93
N ILE A 43 -19.04 -0.85 -11.96
CA ILE A 43 -18.89 -2.07 -11.15
C ILE A 43 -18.91 -3.34 -12.01
N TYR A 44 -19.90 -3.52 -12.91
CA TYR A 44 -20.02 -4.76 -13.67
C TYR A 44 -18.83 -5.01 -14.61
N ILE A 45 -18.48 -4.03 -15.45
CA ILE A 45 -17.35 -4.16 -16.40
C ILE A 45 -16.02 -4.48 -15.67
N PRO A 46 -15.59 -3.72 -14.64
CA PRO A 46 -14.34 -4.04 -13.94
C PRO A 46 -14.43 -5.37 -13.19
N SER A 47 -15.57 -5.71 -12.59
CA SER A 47 -15.75 -7.01 -11.93
C SER A 47 -15.63 -8.17 -12.92
N HIS A 48 -16.26 -8.06 -14.09
CA HIS A 48 -16.16 -9.08 -15.13
C HIS A 48 -14.73 -9.25 -15.65
N ARG A 49 -13.95 -8.16 -15.78
CA ARG A 49 -12.50 -8.25 -16.07
C ARG A 49 -11.75 -8.95 -14.95
N ALA A 50 -12.05 -8.65 -13.69
CA ALA A 50 -11.42 -9.29 -12.54
C ALA A 50 -11.66 -10.80 -12.52
N PHE A 51 -12.89 -11.26 -12.79
CA PHE A 51 -13.21 -12.69 -12.89
C PHE A 51 -12.55 -13.39 -14.08
N LYS A 52 -12.34 -12.68 -15.19
CA LYS A 52 -11.65 -13.22 -16.39
C LYS A 52 -10.14 -13.06 -16.37
N SER A 53 -9.57 -12.41 -15.35
CA SER A 53 -8.15 -12.09 -15.31
C SER A 53 -7.25 -13.32 -15.09
N GLY A 54 -7.79 -14.44 -14.62
CA GLY A 54 -7.00 -15.64 -14.31
C GLY A 54 -6.06 -15.49 -13.11
N ILE A 55 -6.12 -14.36 -12.40
CA ILE A 55 -5.28 -14.08 -11.25
C ILE A 55 -5.67 -14.98 -10.07
N GLU A 56 -4.66 -15.61 -9.48
CA GLU A 56 -4.84 -16.43 -8.28
C GLU A 56 -5.23 -15.52 -7.08
N PRO A 57 -6.29 -15.84 -6.32
CA PRO A 57 -6.71 -15.04 -5.17
C PRO A 57 -5.81 -15.19 -3.94
N VAL A 58 -4.89 -16.16 -3.94
CA VAL A 58 -3.91 -16.36 -2.86
C VAL A 58 -2.66 -15.52 -3.18
N PRO A 59 -2.28 -14.57 -2.29
CA PRO A 59 -1.13 -13.72 -2.54
C PRO A 59 0.17 -14.51 -2.43
N ILE A 60 1.14 -14.10 -3.24
CA ILE A 60 2.54 -14.51 -3.20
C ILE A 60 3.41 -13.31 -2.80
N THR A 61 4.71 -13.49 -2.57
CA THR A 61 5.61 -12.36 -2.28
C THR A 61 6.21 -11.80 -3.57
N CYS A 62 6.05 -10.50 -3.78
CA CYS A 62 6.79 -9.73 -4.79
C CYS A 62 7.95 -8.97 -4.14
N GLN A 63 9.04 -8.83 -4.89
CA GLN A 63 10.24 -8.10 -4.48
C GLN A 63 10.67 -7.14 -5.58
N ALA A 64 10.84 -5.86 -5.24
CA ALA A 64 11.26 -4.85 -6.21
C ALA A 64 12.74 -5.03 -6.61
N ILE A 65 12.96 -5.09 -7.93
CA ILE A 65 14.30 -5.25 -8.54
C ILE A 65 14.77 -3.95 -9.17
N LYS A 66 13.84 -3.18 -9.74
CA LYS A 66 14.15 -1.94 -10.45
C LYS A 66 12.98 -0.97 -10.40
N SER A 67 13.27 0.27 -10.01
CA SER A 67 12.28 1.35 -9.92
C SER A 67 12.71 2.60 -10.66
N ASN A 68 12.00 3.00 -11.71
CA ASN A 68 12.31 4.20 -12.47
C ASN A 68 11.11 5.14 -12.51
N ASN A 69 11.37 6.44 -12.72
CA ASN A 69 10.32 7.44 -12.96
C ASN A 69 10.69 8.31 -14.17
N PRO A 70 10.61 7.77 -15.41
CA PRO A 70 10.97 8.53 -16.60
C PRO A 70 9.89 9.56 -16.99
N ARG A 71 10.31 10.65 -17.63
CA ARG A 71 9.40 11.72 -18.10
C ARG A 71 8.44 11.28 -19.21
N ASN A 72 8.90 10.39 -20.09
CA ASN A 72 8.10 9.81 -21.17
C ASN A 72 7.87 8.32 -20.91
N CYS A 73 6.61 7.90 -20.91
CA CYS A 73 6.24 6.55 -20.52
C CYS A 73 5.41 5.80 -21.54
N GLN A 74 5.83 4.55 -21.76
CA GLN A 74 5.05 3.53 -22.47
C GLN A 74 4.03 2.86 -21.54
N TRP A 75 4.39 2.70 -20.26
CA TRP A 75 3.55 2.12 -19.21
C TRP A 75 3.90 2.72 -17.85
N ALA A 76 2.97 2.66 -16.91
CA ALA A 76 3.13 3.09 -15.52
C ALA A 76 2.58 2.01 -14.58
N SER A 77 3.22 1.82 -13.43
CA SER A 77 2.76 0.96 -12.34
C SER A 77 1.51 1.51 -11.64
N CYS A 78 1.39 2.84 -11.61
CA CYS A 78 0.27 3.56 -11.04
C CYS A 78 0.10 4.90 -11.78
N GLY A 79 -1.11 5.18 -12.28
CA GLY A 79 -1.52 6.48 -12.77
C GLY A 79 -2.65 7.07 -11.93
N GLU A 80 -2.61 8.38 -11.69
CA GLU A 80 -3.75 9.10 -11.12
C GLU A 80 -4.69 9.54 -12.25
N TRP A 81 -6.00 9.47 -12.01
CA TRP A 81 -7.07 9.68 -13.00
C TRP A 81 -7.05 8.70 -14.18
N CYS A 82 -7.80 7.60 -14.04
CA CYS A 82 -7.88 6.55 -15.06
C CYS A 82 -8.42 6.99 -16.45
N LEU A 83 -9.00 8.20 -16.57
CA LEU A 83 -9.54 8.71 -17.84
C LEU A 83 -8.48 9.35 -18.75
N THR A 84 -7.32 9.71 -18.20
CA THR A 84 -6.27 10.42 -18.92
C THR A 84 -4.96 9.65 -18.84
N LYS A 85 -4.13 9.74 -19.88
CA LYS A 85 -2.76 9.22 -19.80
C LYS A 85 -1.98 10.05 -18.78
N THR A 86 -1.30 9.38 -17.86
CA THR A 86 -0.41 10.01 -16.89
C THR A 86 0.68 10.79 -17.62
N SER A 87 0.77 12.09 -17.37
CA SER A 87 1.84 12.96 -17.88
C SER A 87 2.74 13.40 -16.72
N GLY A 88 4.05 13.39 -16.93
CA GLY A 88 5.04 13.80 -15.93
C GLY A 88 5.41 12.72 -14.90
N PHE A 89 4.49 12.34 -14.01
CA PHE A 89 4.74 11.32 -12.98
C PHE A 89 4.38 9.93 -13.49
N CYS A 90 5.39 9.08 -13.68
CA CYS A 90 5.23 7.77 -14.24
C CYS A 90 6.14 6.74 -13.54
N PRO A 91 5.67 6.19 -12.41
CA PRO A 91 6.42 5.17 -11.70
C PRO A 91 6.44 3.88 -12.53
N GLN A 92 7.62 3.30 -12.73
CA GLN A 92 7.82 2.00 -13.36
C GLN A 92 8.55 1.09 -12.39
N ILE A 93 7.83 0.12 -11.84
CA ILE A 93 8.35 -0.83 -10.86
C ILE A 93 8.36 -2.23 -11.48
N MET A 94 9.54 -2.80 -11.57
CA MET A 94 9.77 -4.18 -11.99
C MET A 94 10.03 -5.04 -10.75
N VAL A 95 9.37 -6.18 -10.67
CA VAL A 95 9.41 -7.06 -9.51
C VAL A 95 9.77 -8.50 -9.90
N THR A 96 10.38 -9.22 -8.97
CA THR A 96 10.44 -10.68 -8.98
C THR A 96 9.21 -11.18 -8.24
N ALA A 97 8.48 -12.10 -8.85
CA ALA A 97 7.36 -12.78 -8.19
C ALA A 97 7.82 -14.16 -7.71
N ARG A 98 7.64 -14.45 -6.43
CA ARG A 98 8.08 -15.72 -5.80
C ARG A 98 7.05 -16.24 -4.81
N ARG A 99 7.09 -17.54 -4.54
CA ARG A 99 6.35 -18.12 -3.41
C ARG A 99 6.85 -17.59 -2.07
N ASN A 100 5.99 -17.72 -1.06
CA ASN A 100 6.35 -17.43 0.31
C ASN A 100 7.40 -18.46 0.76
N GLY A 101 8.39 -17.99 1.51
CA GLY A 101 9.42 -18.80 2.14
C GLY A 101 8.93 -19.43 3.43
N THR A 102 9.87 -19.63 4.35
CA THR A 102 9.59 -20.32 5.61
C THR A 102 9.21 -19.34 6.70
N ASP A 103 8.11 -19.61 7.39
CA ASP A 103 7.82 -18.97 8.67
C ASP A 103 8.64 -19.71 9.72
N MET A 104 9.41 -18.96 10.50
CA MET A 104 10.30 -19.52 11.51
C MET A 104 10.10 -18.84 12.86
N GLN A 105 10.50 -19.54 13.92
CA GLN A 105 10.52 -19.02 15.27
C GLN A 105 11.87 -19.36 15.91
N LEU A 106 12.51 -18.33 16.46
CA LEU A 106 13.70 -18.47 17.30
C LEU A 106 13.24 -18.50 18.76
N GLU A 107 13.72 -19.47 19.52
CA GLU A 107 13.31 -19.67 20.91
C GLU A 107 14.47 -19.45 21.89
N ASN A 108 14.08 -19.10 23.12
CA ASN A 108 14.97 -18.80 24.24
C ASN A 108 16.06 -17.81 23.87
N CYS A 109 15.64 -16.66 23.32
CA CYS A 109 16.57 -15.63 22.90
C CYS A 109 16.91 -14.65 24.03
N SER A 110 18.20 -14.50 24.33
CA SER A 110 18.77 -13.47 25.21
C SER A 110 19.40 -12.34 24.39
N ARG A 111 19.50 -11.15 25.01
CA ARG A 111 20.25 -9.99 24.47
C ARG A 111 19.89 -9.58 23.03
N LEU A 112 18.64 -9.80 22.59
CA LEU A 112 18.15 -9.35 21.29
C LEU A 112 18.19 -7.83 21.16
N GLN A 113 19.06 -7.35 20.28
CA GLN A 113 19.23 -5.95 19.89
C GLN A 113 18.75 -5.73 18.44
N THR A 114 18.28 -4.52 18.16
CA THR A 114 17.81 -4.12 16.83
C THR A 114 18.71 -3.00 16.31
N PHE A 115 19.23 -3.20 15.10
CA PHE A 115 20.03 -2.21 14.39
C PHE A 115 19.29 -1.78 13.12
N ALA A 116 19.30 -0.48 12.81
CA ALA A 116 18.61 0.09 11.68
C ALA A 116 19.58 0.84 10.77
N CYS A 117 19.38 0.72 9.46
CA CYS A 117 20.10 1.45 8.43
C CYS A 117 19.11 1.92 7.35
N PRO A 118 18.18 2.85 7.70
CA PRO A 118 17.12 3.28 6.80
C PRO A 118 17.67 4.04 5.57
N PRO A 119 16.91 4.12 4.47
CA PRO A 119 17.25 4.98 3.35
C PRO A 119 17.30 6.44 3.82
N VAL A 120 18.29 7.18 3.34
CA VAL A 120 18.44 8.59 3.65
C VAL A 120 17.60 9.39 2.66
N ASP A 121 16.65 10.17 3.17
CA ASP A 121 15.98 11.20 2.39
C ASP A 121 16.88 12.44 2.29
N ALA A 122 17.48 12.64 1.12
CA ALA A 122 18.36 13.77 0.87
C ALA A 122 17.63 15.12 0.96
N ASP A 123 16.31 15.14 0.73
CA ASP A 123 15.52 16.37 0.79
C ASP A 123 15.18 16.78 2.23
N ALA A 124 15.15 15.81 3.15
CA ALA A 124 14.95 16.02 4.58
C ALA A 124 16.22 16.43 5.34
N LEU A 125 17.40 16.38 4.69
CA LEU A 125 18.66 16.83 5.30
C LEU A 125 18.57 18.30 5.68
N LYS A 126 19.25 18.67 6.77
CA LYS A 126 19.30 20.07 7.22
C LYS A 126 19.96 20.93 6.13
N LYS A 127 19.18 21.88 5.61
CA LYS A 127 19.60 22.87 4.62
C LYS A 127 20.00 24.15 5.35
N TYR A 128 21.17 24.66 4.99
CA TYR A 128 21.74 25.91 5.47
C TYR A 128 21.68 26.94 4.35
N ASN A 129 21.27 28.16 4.67
CA ASN A 129 21.21 29.24 3.70
C ASN A 129 22.40 30.20 3.89
N CYS A 130 23.49 29.94 3.17
CA CYS A 130 24.69 30.78 3.25
C CYS A 130 24.51 32.18 2.66
N ASN A 131 23.37 32.46 2.01
CA ASN A 131 23.01 33.81 1.57
C ASN A 131 22.45 34.66 2.72
N ASN A 132 21.98 34.04 3.81
CA ASN A 132 21.51 34.72 5.01
C ASN A 132 22.68 34.77 6.01
N GLY A 133 23.28 35.96 6.18
CA GLY A 133 24.61 36.14 6.77
C GLY A 133 24.95 35.33 8.03
N SER A 134 26.23 34.95 8.16
CA SER A 134 26.88 34.17 9.24
C SER A 134 26.35 32.75 9.52
N GLU A 135 25.22 32.33 8.92
CA GLU A 135 24.66 30.99 9.11
C GLU A 135 25.66 29.88 8.75
N CYS A 136 26.54 30.15 7.76
CA CYS A 136 27.54 29.22 7.29
C CYS A 136 28.96 29.43 7.85
N GLY A 137 29.19 30.40 8.75
CA GLY A 137 30.51 30.70 9.30
C GLY A 137 31.12 29.56 10.17
N SER A 138 30.30 28.60 10.59
CA SER A 138 30.68 27.48 11.44
C SER A 138 30.49 26.10 10.80
N LEU A 139 30.26 26.03 9.48
CA LEU A 139 30.05 24.75 8.80
C LEU A 139 31.26 23.83 8.94
N THR A 140 31.05 22.64 9.51
CA THR A 140 32.10 21.65 9.66
C THR A 140 31.60 20.30 9.19
N GLY A 141 32.25 19.74 8.18
CA GLY A 141 31.83 18.49 7.54
C GLY A 141 31.73 18.61 6.02
N LEU A 142 30.97 17.71 5.43
CA LEU A 142 30.74 17.58 4.01
C LEU A 142 29.37 18.16 3.66
N PHE A 143 29.36 19.07 2.68
CA PHE A 143 28.15 19.76 2.25
C PHE A 143 27.95 19.63 0.75
N ASN A 144 26.70 19.50 0.32
CA ASN A 144 26.30 19.65 -1.08
C ASN A 144 25.58 20.97 -1.24
N CYS A 145 26.16 21.88 -2.01
CA CYS A 145 25.71 23.25 -2.15
C CYS A 145 25.19 23.55 -3.55
N SER A 146 24.15 24.37 -3.62
CA SER A 146 23.61 24.93 -4.86
C SER A 146 23.34 26.42 -4.67
N LEU A 147 24.21 27.27 -5.24
CA LEU A 147 24.09 28.74 -5.20
C LEU A 147 23.93 29.30 -3.76
N GLY A 148 24.76 28.83 -2.84
CA GLY A 148 24.74 29.24 -1.43
C GLY A 148 23.73 28.50 -0.55
N HIS A 149 22.90 27.61 -1.10
CA HIS A 149 22.09 26.69 -0.29
C HIS A 149 22.81 25.36 -0.10
N CYS A 150 23.23 25.06 1.13
CA CYS A 150 24.07 23.89 1.44
C CYS A 150 23.32 22.88 2.29
N ALA A 151 23.27 21.62 1.88
CA ALA A 151 22.74 20.51 2.69
C ALA A 151 23.90 19.80 3.41
N ASN A 152 23.74 19.52 4.72
CA ASN A 152 24.75 18.75 5.47
C ASN A 152 24.66 17.27 5.13
N TRP A 153 25.69 16.75 4.49
CA TRP A 153 25.78 15.34 4.09
C TRP A 153 26.47 14.48 5.15
N THR A 154 27.29 15.06 6.03
CA THR A 154 27.98 14.31 7.10
C THR A 154 27.01 13.66 8.08
N ASP A 155 25.85 14.26 8.31
CA ASP A 155 24.85 13.72 9.25
C ASP A 155 24.27 12.38 8.80
N ALA A 156 24.31 12.08 7.50
CA ALA A 156 23.65 10.90 6.94
C ALA A 156 24.57 10.02 6.08
N TYR A 157 25.74 10.50 5.68
CA TYR A 157 26.67 9.78 4.81
C TYR A 157 28.09 9.80 5.36
N GLN A 158 28.74 8.64 5.28
CA GLN A 158 30.16 8.47 5.47
C GLN A 158 30.85 8.34 4.11
N CYS A 159 31.46 9.43 3.65
CA CYS A 159 32.07 9.50 2.32
C CYS A 159 33.60 9.39 2.36
N ARG A 160 34.18 8.77 1.34
CA ARG A 160 35.62 8.78 1.09
C ARG A 160 35.90 9.74 -0.06
N TYR A 161 36.69 10.77 0.21
CA TYR A 161 37.00 11.82 -0.75
C TYR A 161 38.37 12.46 -0.49
N LYS A 162 38.86 13.22 -1.46
CA LYS A 162 39.99 14.13 -1.34
C LYS A 162 39.56 15.52 -1.75
N ALA A 163 39.75 16.49 -0.85
CA ALA A 163 39.41 17.88 -1.10
C ALA A 163 40.62 18.61 -1.70
N ASP A 164 40.80 18.46 -3.01
CA ASP A 164 41.92 19.02 -3.77
C ASP A 164 41.49 20.21 -4.67
N GLY A 165 40.26 20.70 -4.50
CA GLY A 165 39.68 21.76 -5.31
C GLY A 165 39.97 23.16 -4.79
N ILE A 166 39.17 24.13 -5.25
CA ILE A 166 39.32 25.54 -4.87
C ILE A 166 38.82 25.71 -3.43
N SER A 167 39.60 26.41 -2.60
CA SER A 167 39.16 26.85 -1.27
C SER A 167 38.36 28.13 -1.41
N LEU A 168 37.12 28.11 -0.96
CA LEU A 168 36.20 29.24 -0.91
C LEU A 168 35.85 29.58 0.54
N ASP A 169 35.55 30.85 0.81
CA ASP A 169 34.99 31.26 2.09
C ASP A 169 33.47 31.26 1.99
N SER A 170 32.81 30.45 2.82
CA SER A 170 31.35 30.26 2.80
C SER A 170 30.55 31.52 3.18
N GLU A 171 31.17 32.53 3.79
CA GLU A 171 30.52 33.81 4.07
C GLU A 171 30.68 34.81 2.91
N ARG A 172 31.83 34.82 2.25
CA ARG A 172 32.19 35.83 1.22
C ARG A 172 31.93 35.36 -0.21
N ASP A 173 32.11 34.07 -0.46
CA ASP A 173 32.02 33.42 -1.78
C ASP A 173 30.83 32.46 -1.87
N ASN A 174 29.81 32.63 -1.01
CA ASN A 174 28.60 31.80 -0.92
C ASN A 174 27.93 31.48 -2.28
N MET A 175 27.79 32.47 -3.16
CA MET A 175 27.16 32.29 -4.48
C MET A 175 27.97 31.41 -5.44
N LYS A 176 29.29 31.26 -5.21
CA LYS A 176 30.17 30.42 -6.04
C LYS A 176 30.19 28.96 -5.57
N MET A 177 29.54 28.64 -4.45
CA MET A 177 29.48 27.29 -3.91
C MET A 177 28.43 26.46 -4.65
N THR A 178 28.87 25.70 -5.66
CA THR A 178 28.05 24.73 -6.39
C THR A 178 28.75 23.38 -6.45
N GLY A 179 28.13 22.33 -5.91
CA GLY A 179 28.72 20.99 -5.81
C GLY A 179 29.07 20.58 -4.38
N PHE A 180 30.01 19.65 -4.24
CA PHE A 180 30.42 19.10 -2.94
C PHE A 180 31.62 19.84 -2.36
N PHE A 181 31.55 20.18 -1.08
CA PHE A 181 32.59 20.90 -0.36
C PHE A 181 32.89 20.25 0.99
N GLU A 182 34.17 20.15 1.34
CA GLU A 182 34.61 19.89 2.72
C GLU A 182 34.79 21.24 3.43
N CYS A 183 33.92 21.54 4.38
CA CYS A 183 33.96 22.77 5.17
C CYS A 183 34.61 22.52 6.54
N LYS A 184 35.45 23.45 6.96
CA LYS A 184 36.02 23.55 8.31
C LYS A 184 35.87 24.99 8.77
N LYS A 185 34.80 25.26 9.55
CA LYS A 185 34.33 26.60 9.92
C LYS A 185 33.87 27.39 8.69
N SER A 186 34.54 28.49 8.34
CA SER A 186 34.17 29.31 7.18
C SER A 186 34.85 28.85 5.89
N ARG A 187 35.93 28.05 5.95
CA ARG A 187 36.70 27.63 4.78
C ARG A 187 36.17 26.31 4.23
N CYS A 188 35.73 26.33 2.98
CA CYS A 188 35.16 25.19 2.27
C CYS A 188 36.00 24.88 1.03
N VAL A 189 36.54 23.67 0.97
CA VAL A 189 37.35 23.22 -0.17
C VAL A 189 36.50 22.34 -1.08
N GLU A 190 36.45 22.69 -2.36
CA GLU A 190 35.71 21.96 -3.37
C GLU A 190 36.25 20.53 -3.54
N ILE A 191 35.34 19.57 -3.76
CA ILE A 191 35.66 18.19 -4.06
C ILE A 191 35.31 17.90 -5.52
N LYS A 192 36.34 17.78 -6.37
CA LYS A 192 36.19 17.59 -7.82
C LYS A 192 35.96 16.14 -8.25
N GLN A 193 36.41 15.17 -7.46
CA GLN A 193 36.29 13.75 -7.78
C GLN A 193 34.92 13.20 -7.37
N GLN A 194 34.49 12.12 -8.03
CA GLN A 194 33.25 11.43 -7.68
C GLN A 194 33.32 10.92 -6.23
N LEU A 195 32.35 11.34 -5.42
CA LEU A 195 32.22 10.91 -4.03
C LEU A 195 31.71 9.48 -3.95
N ILE A 196 32.45 8.62 -3.24
CA ILE A 196 31.95 7.31 -2.84
C ILE A 196 31.47 7.43 -1.40
N CYS A 197 30.15 7.48 -1.24
CA CYS A 197 29.49 7.63 0.05
C CYS A 197 28.76 6.36 0.44
N ASP A 198 29.05 5.85 1.63
CA ASP A 198 28.20 4.89 2.32
C ASP A 198 27.23 5.66 3.24
N ARG A 199 26.07 5.08 3.53
CA ARG A 199 25.15 5.66 4.52
C ARG A 199 25.75 5.53 5.91
N TYR A 200 25.60 6.58 6.73
CA TYR A 200 25.99 6.50 8.13
C TYR A 200 24.98 5.62 8.88
N CYS A 201 25.41 4.41 9.25
CA CYS A 201 24.57 3.45 9.95
C CYS A 201 25.25 3.01 11.24
N ASN A 202 24.44 2.73 12.27
CA ASN A 202 24.95 2.24 13.55
C ASN A 202 25.71 0.93 13.34
N LYS A 203 26.84 0.77 14.03
CA LYS A 203 27.57 -0.49 14.04
C LYS A 203 26.71 -1.57 14.69
N ILE A 204 26.70 -2.75 14.09
CA ILE A 204 25.98 -3.92 14.57
C ILE A 204 26.85 -4.59 15.61
N ALA A 205 26.36 -4.73 16.85
CA ALA A 205 27.08 -5.48 17.87
C ALA A 205 27.05 -6.97 17.49
N THR A 206 28.22 -7.62 17.54
CA THR A 206 28.38 -9.04 17.25
C THR A 206 28.79 -9.84 18.49
N THR A 207 29.00 -9.16 19.62
CA THR A 207 29.41 -9.77 20.88
C THR A 207 28.36 -10.72 21.42
N ASN A 208 28.69 -12.01 21.48
CA ASN A 208 27.81 -13.10 21.92
C ASN A 208 26.54 -13.23 21.06
N ALA A 209 26.59 -12.87 19.77
CA ALA A 209 25.46 -13.04 18.87
C ALA A 209 25.65 -14.29 18.00
N ASN A 210 24.69 -15.22 18.05
CA ASN A 210 24.69 -16.43 17.24
C ASN A 210 23.58 -16.44 16.16
N VAL A 211 22.74 -15.41 16.13
CA VAL A 211 21.72 -15.22 15.08
C VAL A 211 21.69 -13.79 14.55
N PHE A 212 21.52 -13.67 13.24
CA PHE A 212 21.31 -12.40 12.54
C PHE A 212 20.09 -12.52 11.61
N VAL A 213 19.00 -11.82 11.96
CA VAL A 213 17.77 -11.84 11.16
C VAL A 213 17.58 -10.47 10.52
N LEU A 214 17.76 -10.42 9.21
CA LEU A 214 17.52 -9.21 8.41
C LEU A 214 16.03 -9.11 8.11
N TYR A 215 15.43 -7.94 8.33
CA TYR A 215 14.07 -7.64 7.93
C TYR A 215 13.98 -6.17 7.53
N ASP A 216 13.50 -5.91 6.32
CA ASP A 216 13.55 -4.56 5.75
C ASP A 216 14.95 -3.91 5.96
N ASP A 217 15.03 -2.64 6.35
CA ASP A 217 16.29 -1.94 6.65
C ASP A 217 16.82 -2.18 8.08
N PHE A 218 16.34 -3.23 8.75
CA PHE A 218 16.67 -3.57 10.12
C PHE A 218 17.30 -4.96 10.25
N VAL A 219 18.05 -5.14 11.33
CA VAL A 219 18.71 -6.40 11.66
C VAL A 219 18.51 -6.67 13.13
N TYR A 220 17.94 -7.83 13.46
CA TYR A 220 18.01 -8.37 14.80
C TYR A 220 19.31 -9.14 14.96
N SER A 221 20.01 -8.87 16.05
CA SER A 221 21.18 -9.62 16.48
C SER A 221 21.01 -10.01 17.94
N GLY A 222 21.35 -11.25 18.28
CA GLY A 222 21.26 -11.73 19.65
C GLY A 222 21.69 -13.18 19.77
N GLU A 223 21.43 -13.74 20.94
CA GLU A 223 21.75 -15.12 21.28
C GLU A 223 20.46 -15.91 21.42
N CYS A 224 20.25 -16.96 20.64
CA CYS A 224 19.10 -17.85 20.72
C CYS A 224 19.54 -19.31 20.88
N THR A 225 18.65 -20.17 21.39
CA THR A 225 18.99 -21.59 21.64
C THR A 225 18.76 -22.44 20.40
N ASN A 226 17.59 -22.32 19.78
CA ASN A 226 17.22 -23.06 18.58
C ASN A 226 16.30 -22.24 17.67
N ALA A 227 16.20 -22.69 16.42
CA ALA A 227 15.29 -22.17 15.41
C ALA A 227 14.38 -23.29 14.92
N VAL A 228 13.08 -23.03 14.90
CA VAL A 228 12.07 -23.98 14.42
C VAL A 228 11.33 -23.42 13.21
N ALA A 229 11.14 -24.24 12.19
CA ALA A 229 10.32 -23.94 11.02
C ALA A 229 8.85 -24.33 11.27
N LEU A 230 7.93 -23.44 10.92
CA LEU A 230 6.48 -23.63 11.00
C LEU A 230 5.88 -23.98 9.63
N THR A 231 6.60 -23.68 8.55
CA THR A 231 6.20 -24.00 7.17
C THR A 231 7.35 -24.61 6.38
N SER A 232 7.02 -25.51 5.46
CA SER A 232 7.95 -26.06 4.48
C SER A 232 7.69 -25.42 3.12
N ALA A 233 8.75 -24.98 2.46
CA ALA A 233 8.71 -24.58 1.05
C ALA A 233 8.70 -25.82 0.15
N ASN A 234 8.14 -25.65 -1.06
CA ASN A 234 8.12 -26.68 -2.10
C ASN A 234 8.43 -26.05 -3.47
N GLY A 235 9.57 -25.37 -3.58
CA GLY A 235 9.98 -24.68 -4.80
C GLY A 235 8.97 -23.62 -5.26
N THR A 236 8.45 -23.78 -6.47
CA THR A 236 7.46 -22.88 -7.08
C THR A 236 6.01 -23.19 -6.71
N ASP A 237 5.78 -24.25 -5.94
CA ASP A 237 4.44 -24.62 -5.44
C ASP A 237 4.15 -23.98 -4.07
N PRO A 238 2.86 -23.89 -3.68
CA PRO A 238 2.48 -23.37 -2.37
C PRO A 238 3.15 -24.19 -1.24
N GLY A 239 3.76 -23.48 -0.28
CA GLY A 239 4.30 -24.08 0.92
C GLY A 239 3.22 -24.68 1.82
N ILE A 240 3.63 -25.63 2.67
CA ILE A 240 2.73 -26.39 3.53
C ILE A 240 3.02 -26.02 4.99
N LYS A 241 1.97 -25.85 5.81
CA LYS A 241 2.10 -25.72 7.25
C LYS A 241 2.44 -27.07 7.85
N ILE A 242 3.48 -27.11 8.67
CA ILE A 242 3.99 -28.33 9.30
C ILE A 242 3.95 -28.18 10.82
N GLN A 243 4.16 -29.30 11.52
CA GLN A 243 4.47 -29.22 12.94
C GLN A 243 5.84 -28.53 13.12
N PRO A 244 6.07 -27.82 14.23
CA PRO A 244 7.34 -27.14 14.48
C PRO A 244 8.51 -28.12 14.36
N THR A 245 9.38 -27.89 13.37
CA THR A 245 10.55 -28.73 13.10
C THR A 245 11.81 -27.92 13.36
N GLU A 246 12.72 -28.45 14.17
CA GLU A 246 13.99 -27.79 14.44
C GLU A 246 14.88 -27.79 13.19
N ILE A 247 15.38 -26.60 12.84
CA ILE A 247 16.23 -26.38 11.65
C ILE A 247 17.63 -25.88 12.02
N TRP A 248 17.80 -25.35 13.23
CA TRP A 248 19.09 -24.91 13.74
C TRP A 248 19.13 -24.94 15.27
N HIS A 249 20.30 -25.22 15.83
CA HIS A 249 20.59 -25.32 17.26
C HIS A 249 21.95 -24.68 17.55
N LYS A 250 22.07 -24.06 18.73
CA LYS A 250 23.29 -23.35 19.17
C LYS A 250 24.54 -24.25 19.23
N ASP A 251 24.39 -25.52 19.57
CA ASP A 251 25.49 -26.49 19.73
C ASP A 251 26.25 -26.81 18.44
N MET A 252 25.79 -26.30 17.29
CA MET A 252 26.47 -26.49 16.01
C MET A 252 27.68 -25.57 15.79
N ASP A 253 28.02 -24.69 16.75
CA ASP A 253 29.10 -23.68 16.65
C ASP A 253 29.02 -22.82 15.37
N GLN A 254 27.81 -22.66 14.83
CA GLN A 254 27.51 -21.96 13.59
C GLN A 254 26.49 -20.88 13.82
N VAL A 255 26.73 -19.72 13.24
CA VAL A 255 25.85 -18.56 13.31
C VAL A 255 24.81 -18.62 12.20
N LEU A 256 23.55 -18.48 12.56
CA LEU A 256 22.44 -18.43 11.59
C LEU A 256 22.25 -17.01 11.08
N ILE A 257 22.31 -16.82 9.76
CA ILE A 257 21.91 -15.58 9.09
C ILE A 257 20.75 -15.86 8.13
N THR A 258 19.70 -15.03 8.17
CA THR A 258 18.55 -15.17 7.26
C THR A 258 17.81 -13.85 7.06
N SER A 259 17.02 -13.74 5.99
CA SER A 259 16.25 -12.54 5.69
C SER A 259 14.76 -12.83 5.64
N CYS A 260 14.00 -12.17 6.50
CA CYS A 260 12.55 -12.29 6.60
C CYS A 260 11.84 -11.06 6.00
N MET A 261 10.59 -11.24 5.58
CA MET A 261 9.73 -10.13 5.20
C MET A 261 9.32 -9.33 6.44
N THR A 262 8.91 -10.02 7.50
CA THR A 262 8.63 -9.39 8.81
C THR A 262 9.27 -10.20 9.92
N ALA A 263 9.67 -9.51 10.99
CA ALA A 263 10.23 -10.12 12.18
C ALA A 263 9.68 -9.40 13.42
N VAL A 264 8.98 -10.15 14.27
CA VAL A 264 8.30 -9.63 15.47
C VAL A 264 8.88 -10.31 16.70
N LYS A 265 9.26 -9.51 17.70
CA LYS A 265 9.75 -10.02 18.98
C LYS A 265 8.60 -10.64 19.78
N THR A 266 8.82 -11.84 20.29
CA THR A 266 7.91 -12.58 21.16
C THR A 266 8.46 -12.60 22.59
N ALA A 267 7.66 -12.97 23.59
CA ALA A 267 8.07 -13.02 25.00
C ALA A 267 9.41 -13.76 25.23
N ASN A 268 9.61 -14.90 24.56
CA ASN A 268 10.80 -15.73 24.73
C ASN A 268 11.64 -15.85 23.44
N GLY A 269 11.47 -14.97 22.45
CA GLY A 269 12.07 -15.23 21.14
C GLY A 269 11.79 -14.21 20.04
N LEU A 270 11.97 -14.65 18.79
CA LEU A 270 11.70 -13.87 17.59
C LEU A 270 10.91 -14.70 16.59
N LYS A 271 9.78 -14.19 16.11
CA LYS A 271 8.98 -14.81 15.06
C LYS A 271 9.24 -14.11 13.72
N GLY A 272 9.74 -14.86 12.75
CA GLY A 272 9.96 -14.39 11.38
C GLY A 272 8.91 -14.95 10.43
N THR A 273 8.41 -14.13 9.51
CA THR A 273 7.50 -14.56 8.45
C THR A 273 8.14 -14.39 7.08
N ASP A 274 7.90 -15.34 6.18
CA ASP A 274 8.46 -15.34 4.81
C ASP A 274 10.00 -15.13 4.83
N CYS A 275 10.69 -16.02 5.54
CA CYS A 275 12.14 -16.02 5.67
C CYS A 275 12.80 -16.83 4.56
N ILE A 276 13.86 -16.26 3.99
CA ILE A 276 14.60 -16.76 2.83
C ILE A 276 16.11 -16.61 3.03
N ASN A 277 16.87 -17.34 2.20
CA ASN A 277 18.33 -17.36 2.21
C ASN A 277 18.90 -17.62 3.61
N GLY A 278 18.41 -18.67 4.28
CA GLY A 278 19.01 -19.12 5.52
C GLY A 278 20.37 -19.73 5.23
N THR A 279 21.42 -19.16 5.82
CA THR A 279 22.78 -19.70 5.71
C THR A 279 23.45 -19.80 7.07
N LEU A 280 24.34 -20.77 7.19
CA LEU A 280 25.15 -21.03 8.38
C LEU A 280 26.55 -20.48 8.14
N LEU A 281 27.01 -19.62 9.05
CA LEU A 281 28.32 -18.99 9.01
C LEU A 281 29.19 -19.54 10.14
N ASP A 282 30.46 -19.80 9.84
CA ASP A 282 31.45 -20.14 10.87
C ASP A 282 31.76 -18.86 11.69
N ASP A 283 31.85 -18.98 13.02
CA ASP A 283 32.01 -17.83 13.93
C ASP A 283 33.24 -16.96 13.60
N GLY A 284 34.33 -17.58 13.15
CA GLY A 284 35.56 -16.88 12.76
C GLY A 284 35.44 -15.92 11.57
N LEU A 285 34.35 -15.98 10.80
CA LEU A 285 34.09 -15.05 9.69
C LEU A 285 33.44 -13.74 10.15
N ILE A 286 32.92 -13.70 11.38
CA ILE A 286 32.16 -12.56 11.89
C ILE A 286 33.10 -11.62 12.65
N PRO A 287 33.24 -10.35 12.24
CA PRO A 287 34.06 -9.40 12.97
C PRO A 287 33.54 -9.15 14.39
N ASN A 288 34.43 -9.23 15.39
CA ASN A 288 34.14 -8.98 16.81
C ASN A 288 34.92 -7.72 17.26
N PRO A 289 34.34 -6.76 18.02
CA PRO A 289 33.04 -6.77 18.70
C PRO A 289 31.86 -6.17 17.93
N SER A 290 32.11 -5.63 16.74
CA SER A 290 31.05 -5.04 15.93
C SER A 290 31.36 -5.13 14.44
N MET A 291 30.32 -5.11 13.61
CA MET A 291 30.44 -5.07 12.16
C MET A 291 29.60 -3.94 11.53
N ASN A 292 29.97 -3.54 10.32
CA ASN A 292 29.21 -2.57 9.54
C ASN A 292 28.17 -3.28 8.65
N PHE A 293 27.09 -2.58 8.27
CA PHE A 293 26.08 -3.10 7.35
C PHE A 293 26.64 -3.54 5.99
N THR A 294 27.65 -2.84 5.46
CA THR A 294 28.34 -3.26 4.22
C THR A 294 28.95 -4.66 4.36
N THR A 295 29.56 -4.96 5.51
CA THR A 295 30.15 -6.28 5.79
C THR A 295 29.07 -7.33 5.95
N LEU A 296 27.98 -7.01 6.67
CA LEU A 296 26.83 -7.90 6.81
C LEU A 296 26.22 -8.28 5.45
N TRP A 297 25.99 -7.29 4.58
CA TRP A 297 25.46 -7.55 3.23
C TRP A 297 26.41 -8.37 2.37
N ALA A 298 27.73 -8.19 2.53
CA ALA A 298 28.73 -9.02 1.86
C ALA A 298 28.70 -10.47 2.36
N LEU A 299 28.57 -10.69 3.68
CA LEU A 299 28.41 -12.01 4.27
C LEU A 299 27.11 -12.68 3.80
N TYR A 300 25.99 -11.95 3.80
CA TYR A 300 24.69 -12.44 3.33
C TYR A 300 24.67 -12.76 1.83
N ALA A 301 25.40 -11.98 1.01
CA ALA A 301 25.55 -12.25 -0.41
C ALA A 301 26.45 -13.49 -0.68
N ASN A 302 27.46 -13.70 0.17
CA ASN A 302 28.36 -14.85 0.09
C ASN A 302 27.75 -16.08 0.78
N LYS A 303 26.75 -16.68 0.14
CA LYS A 303 25.99 -17.84 0.64
C LYS A 303 26.83 -19.12 0.61
N SER A 304 27.64 -19.36 1.64
CA SER A 304 28.56 -20.50 1.63
C SER A 304 27.89 -21.84 1.98
N ARG A 305 26.98 -21.86 2.96
CA ARG A 305 26.31 -23.09 3.41
C ARG A 305 24.81 -22.83 3.70
N PRO A 306 23.87 -23.40 2.92
CA PRO A 306 22.45 -23.29 3.25
C PRO A 306 22.15 -24.05 4.53
N VAL A 307 21.15 -23.58 5.29
CA VAL A 307 20.67 -24.27 6.51
C VAL A 307 20.14 -25.66 6.17
N ASP A 308 19.40 -25.76 5.06
CA ASP A 308 18.86 -27.02 4.56
C ASP A 308 19.28 -27.25 3.10
N PRO A 309 20.12 -28.25 2.82
CA PRO A 309 20.51 -28.62 1.46
C PRO A 309 19.31 -28.96 0.55
N THR A 310 18.21 -29.45 1.11
CA THR A 310 16.99 -29.80 0.36
C THR A 310 16.12 -28.60 0.01
N GLN A 311 16.47 -27.40 0.49
CA GLN A 311 15.74 -26.15 0.23
C GLN A 311 14.26 -26.21 0.64
N ARG A 312 13.91 -27.01 1.65
CA ARG A 312 12.57 -27.03 2.24
C ARG A 312 12.43 -25.99 3.34
N PHE A 313 13.50 -25.72 4.07
CA PHE A 313 13.54 -24.74 5.16
C PHE A 313 14.50 -23.59 4.86
N LEU A 314 14.02 -22.36 5.06
CA LEU A 314 14.74 -21.12 4.75
C LEU A 314 15.39 -21.14 3.34
N PRO A 315 14.62 -21.49 2.30
CA PRO A 315 15.14 -21.71 0.96
C PRO A 315 15.78 -20.46 0.36
N MET A 316 16.66 -20.68 -0.61
CA MET A 316 17.18 -19.61 -1.43
C MET A 316 16.07 -18.97 -2.28
N GLN A 317 16.17 -17.66 -2.49
CA GLN A 317 15.19 -16.93 -3.28
C GLN A 317 15.02 -17.49 -4.71
N SER A 318 16.08 -18.04 -5.30
CA SER A 318 16.05 -18.63 -6.65
C SER A 318 15.06 -19.78 -6.76
N GLU A 319 14.98 -20.63 -5.75
CA GLU A 319 14.14 -21.83 -5.74
C GLU A 319 12.64 -21.50 -5.64
N LEU A 320 12.31 -20.37 -5.01
CA LEU A 320 10.93 -19.89 -4.87
C LEU A 320 10.45 -19.05 -6.05
N THR A 321 11.36 -18.63 -6.95
CA THR A 321 11.06 -17.63 -7.97
C THR A 321 10.19 -18.21 -9.08
N ILE A 322 9.01 -17.60 -9.27
CA ILE A 322 8.07 -17.93 -10.35
C ILE A 322 8.42 -17.09 -11.59
N TYR A 323 8.47 -15.77 -11.43
CA TYR A 323 8.85 -14.85 -12.50
C TYR A 323 10.05 -14.01 -12.07
N LYS A 324 11.13 -14.12 -12.85
CA LYS A 324 12.38 -13.38 -12.59
C LYS A 324 12.19 -11.87 -12.67
N SER A 325 11.38 -11.39 -13.62
CA SER A 325 11.15 -9.97 -13.88
C SER A 325 9.78 -9.78 -14.53
N THR A 326 8.89 -9.02 -13.88
CA THR A 326 7.55 -8.71 -14.36
C THR A 326 7.12 -7.31 -13.90
N LYS A 327 6.13 -6.72 -14.60
CA LYS A 327 5.63 -5.37 -14.30
C LYS A 327 4.71 -5.42 -13.09
N LEU A 328 4.91 -4.52 -12.14
CA LEU A 328 3.97 -4.34 -11.03
C LEU A 328 2.92 -3.29 -11.40
N TYR A 329 1.65 -3.64 -11.23
CA TYR A 329 0.54 -2.70 -11.27
C TYR A 329 -0.14 -2.58 -9.91
N ILE A 330 -0.63 -1.39 -9.57
CA ILE A 330 -1.37 -1.18 -8.32
C ILE A 330 -2.66 -2.00 -8.27
N ASN A 331 -3.36 -2.12 -9.40
CA ASN A 331 -4.58 -2.89 -9.65
C ASN A 331 -4.59 -3.36 -11.14
N LEU A 332 -5.66 -4.02 -11.58
CA LEU A 332 -5.80 -4.48 -12.97
C LEU A 332 -5.71 -3.37 -14.03
N ASP A 333 -6.19 -2.16 -13.72
CA ASP A 333 -6.19 -1.02 -14.65
C ASP A 333 -4.94 -0.13 -14.52
N ALA A 334 -4.01 -0.47 -13.61
CA ALA A 334 -2.81 0.29 -13.28
C ALA A 334 -3.06 1.76 -12.90
N CYS A 335 -4.23 2.09 -12.35
CA CYS A 335 -4.62 3.47 -12.07
C CYS A 335 -5.54 3.61 -10.84
N VAL A 336 -5.57 4.81 -10.27
CA VAL A 336 -6.44 5.21 -9.16
C VAL A 336 -7.19 6.49 -9.51
N ASN A 337 -8.47 6.57 -9.12
CA ASN A 337 -9.32 7.74 -9.40
C ASN A 337 -9.20 8.84 -8.33
N THR A 338 -8.10 8.88 -7.58
CA THR A 338 -7.86 9.81 -6.48
C THR A 338 -6.67 10.72 -6.78
N LEU A 339 -6.80 12.02 -6.49
CA LEU A 339 -5.70 13.02 -6.52
C LEU A 339 -4.97 13.15 -5.17
N ARG A 340 -4.92 12.08 -4.39
CA ARG A 340 -4.39 12.12 -3.01
C ARG A 340 -2.90 11.82 -2.92
N GLY A 341 -2.20 11.70 -4.04
CA GLY A 341 -0.80 11.29 -4.05
C GLY A 341 -0.60 9.80 -3.79
N GLU A 342 -1.64 8.98 -3.96
CA GLU A 342 -1.58 7.53 -3.73
C GLU A 342 -0.51 6.85 -4.60
N CYS A 343 -0.33 7.31 -5.85
CA CYS A 343 0.71 6.74 -6.72
C CYS A 343 2.12 7.13 -6.27
N LYS A 344 2.29 8.32 -5.67
CA LYS A 344 3.57 8.75 -5.10
C LYS A 344 3.92 7.91 -3.87
N GLU A 345 2.94 7.68 -3.00
CA GLU A 345 3.08 6.80 -1.84
C GLU A 345 3.35 5.35 -2.25
N PHE A 346 2.63 4.84 -3.26
CA PHE A 346 2.84 3.51 -3.81
C PHE A 346 4.27 3.34 -4.35
N PHE A 347 4.79 4.35 -5.07
CA PHE A 347 6.18 4.32 -5.54
C PHE A 347 7.19 4.36 -4.39
N GLY A 348 6.96 5.17 -3.35
CA GLY A 348 7.85 5.22 -2.18
C GLY A 348 7.89 3.90 -1.40
N THR A 349 6.75 3.24 -1.24
CA THR A 349 6.62 2.00 -0.45
C THR A 349 7.03 0.75 -1.23
N HIS A 350 6.67 0.65 -2.51
CA HIS A 350 6.88 -0.56 -3.34
C HIS A 350 8.07 -0.42 -4.29
N GLY A 351 8.62 0.77 -4.47
CA GLY A 351 9.71 1.05 -5.40
C GLY A 351 11.12 0.92 -4.83
N ARG A 352 11.33 0.49 -3.57
CA ARG A 352 12.71 0.33 -3.06
C ARG A 352 13.36 -0.90 -3.69
N ASP A 353 14.30 -0.68 -4.59
CA ASP A 353 14.93 -1.73 -5.40
C ASP A 353 16.30 -2.20 -4.89
N GLY A 354 16.69 -1.75 -3.69
CA GLY A 354 17.95 -2.13 -3.04
C GLY A 354 19.16 -1.30 -3.47
N ARG A 355 18.95 -0.24 -4.26
CA ARG A 355 20.00 0.76 -4.52
C ARG A 355 20.56 1.32 -3.21
N ASN A 356 21.84 1.68 -3.22
CA ASN A 356 22.57 2.19 -2.05
C ASN A 356 22.60 1.23 -0.85
N LYS A 357 22.63 -0.09 -1.11
CA LYS A 357 22.66 -1.17 -0.10
C LYS A 357 21.44 -1.13 0.83
N SER A 358 20.31 -0.60 0.36
CA SER A 358 19.04 -0.64 1.08
C SER A 358 18.38 -2.00 0.92
N ALA A 359 17.43 -2.30 1.79
CA ALA A 359 16.60 -3.47 1.61
C ALA A 359 15.66 -3.29 0.41
N GLN A 360 15.43 -4.39 -0.30
CA GLN A 360 14.43 -4.43 -1.36
C GLN A 360 13.04 -4.52 -0.74
N SER A 361 12.11 -3.71 -1.23
CA SER A 361 10.71 -3.77 -0.80
C SER A 361 10.12 -5.13 -1.15
N ARG A 362 9.63 -5.83 -0.12
CA ARG A 362 8.88 -7.09 -0.24
C ARG A 362 7.45 -6.86 0.21
N PHE A 363 6.48 -7.34 -0.56
CA PHE A 363 5.06 -7.14 -0.30
C PHE A 363 4.22 -8.25 -0.94
N PRO A 364 3.01 -8.51 -0.42
CA PRO A 364 2.11 -9.47 -1.05
C PRO A 364 1.64 -8.93 -2.41
N CYS A 365 1.58 -9.81 -3.40
CA CYS A 365 1.08 -9.51 -4.74
C CYS A 365 0.37 -10.72 -5.32
N TYR A 366 -0.37 -10.48 -6.39
CA TYR A 366 -1.18 -11.47 -7.08
C TYR A 366 -0.70 -11.60 -8.51
N TYR A 367 -0.74 -12.82 -9.04
CA TYR A 367 -0.21 -13.14 -10.36
C TYR A 367 -1.17 -14.05 -11.12
N ASP A 368 -1.10 -13.98 -12.44
CA ASP A 368 -1.73 -14.96 -13.34
C ASP A 368 -0.74 -16.09 -13.58
N LYS A 369 -1.15 -17.34 -13.38
CA LYS A 369 -0.30 -18.53 -13.62
C LYS A 369 0.03 -18.70 -15.10
N ASN A 370 -0.84 -18.25 -16.00
CA ASN A 370 -0.74 -18.45 -17.44
C ASN A 370 -0.06 -17.27 -18.16
N ASN A 371 0.08 -16.12 -17.48
CA ASN A 371 0.61 -14.91 -18.09
C ASN A 371 1.62 -14.20 -17.16
N ASN A 372 2.85 -14.04 -17.66
CA ASN A 372 3.93 -13.37 -16.92
C ASN A 372 4.01 -11.85 -17.18
N ALA A 373 3.10 -11.27 -17.95
CA ALA A 373 3.18 -9.87 -18.39
C ALA A 373 3.13 -8.88 -17.23
N SER A 374 2.34 -9.16 -16.20
CA SER A 374 2.17 -8.28 -15.05
C SER A 374 1.68 -9.00 -13.80
N VAL A 375 1.99 -8.41 -12.66
CA VAL A 375 1.47 -8.77 -11.34
C VAL A 375 0.79 -7.58 -10.69
N VAL A 376 -0.14 -7.85 -9.79
CA VAL A 376 -1.02 -6.83 -9.20
C VAL A 376 -0.81 -6.76 -7.70
N ALA A 377 -0.67 -5.55 -7.14
CA ALA A 377 -0.53 -5.36 -5.70
C ALA A 377 -1.87 -5.48 -4.95
N ARG A 378 -2.94 -4.88 -5.49
CA ARG A 378 -4.28 -4.88 -4.88
C ARG A 378 -5.24 -5.72 -5.73
N PHE A 379 -5.58 -6.91 -5.24
CA PHE A 379 -6.60 -7.76 -5.84
C PHE A 379 -7.39 -8.45 -4.72
N ASP A 380 -8.71 -8.33 -4.76
CA ASP A 380 -9.62 -8.99 -3.81
C ASP A 380 -10.89 -9.40 -4.56
N LEU A 381 -10.95 -10.68 -4.91
CA LEU A 381 -12.07 -11.25 -5.66
C LEU A 381 -13.34 -11.31 -4.80
N HIS A 382 -13.19 -11.57 -3.49
CA HIS A 382 -14.33 -11.71 -2.58
C HIS A 382 -15.02 -10.37 -2.36
N LYS A 383 -14.24 -9.30 -2.15
CA LYS A 383 -14.76 -7.94 -2.09
C LYS A 383 -15.43 -7.54 -3.40
N THR A 384 -14.78 -7.80 -4.54
CA THR A 384 -15.34 -7.50 -5.87
C THR A 384 -16.66 -8.20 -6.11
N TRP A 385 -16.76 -9.50 -5.76
CA TRP A 385 -18.00 -10.26 -5.87
C TRP A 385 -19.11 -9.69 -4.99
N ARG A 386 -18.83 -9.37 -3.72
CA ARG A 386 -19.81 -8.78 -2.80
C ARG A 386 -20.32 -7.43 -3.30
N GLU A 387 -19.43 -6.56 -3.78
CA GLU A 387 -19.81 -5.26 -4.34
C GLU A 387 -20.66 -5.41 -5.60
N LEU A 388 -20.31 -6.36 -6.49
CA LEU A 388 -21.10 -6.68 -7.67
C LEU A 388 -22.52 -7.17 -7.30
N VAL A 389 -22.63 -8.09 -6.34
CA VAL A 389 -23.93 -8.62 -5.89
C VAL A 389 -24.80 -7.49 -5.35
N ILE A 390 -24.28 -6.64 -4.47
CA ILE A 390 -25.05 -5.51 -3.91
C ILE A 390 -25.47 -4.54 -5.02
N ALA A 391 -24.55 -4.20 -5.93
CA ALA A 391 -24.79 -3.25 -7.01
C ALA A 391 -25.83 -3.74 -8.04
N VAL A 392 -25.96 -5.05 -8.26
CA VAL A 392 -26.96 -5.62 -9.17
C VAL A 392 -28.27 -5.85 -8.43
N VAL A 393 -28.23 -6.49 -7.26
CA VAL A 393 -29.46 -6.92 -6.54
C VAL A 393 -30.28 -5.73 -6.06
N VAL A 394 -29.66 -4.71 -5.45
CA VAL A 394 -30.43 -3.60 -4.84
C VAL A 394 -31.25 -2.81 -5.87
N PRO A 395 -30.68 -2.32 -6.99
CA PRO A 395 -31.46 -1.61 -7.99
C PRO A 395 -32.47 -2.51 -8.70
N THR A 396 -32.13 -3.77 -8.97
CA THR A 396 -33.08 -4.71 -9.61
C THR A 396 -34.29 -5.00 -8.72
N VAL A 397 -34.08 -5.24 -7.42
CA VAL A 397 -35.18 -5.47 -6.47
C VAL A 397 -36.04 -4.21 -6.35
N MET A 398 -35.44 -3.03 -6.19
CA MET A 398 -36.18 -1.76 -6.15
C MET A 398 -36.98 -1.51 -7.43
N PHE A 399 -36.40 -1.81 -8.60
CA PHE A 399 -37.08 -1.71 -9.88
C PHE A 399 -38.28 -2.66 -9.98
N VAL A 400 -38.10 -3.94 -9.64
CA VAL A 400 -39.15 -4.97 -9.72
C VAL A 400 -40.29 -4.66 -8.76
N VAL A 401 -39.99 -4.33 -7.49
CA VAL A 401 -41.01 -4.00 -6.48
C VAL A 401 -41.77 -2.73 -6.87
N SER A 402 -41.07 -1.69 -7.34
CA SER A 402 -41.72 -0.43 -7.77
C SER A 402 -42.56 -0.61 -9.03
N SER A 403 -42.11 -1.44 -9.97
CA SER A 403 -42.89 -1.74 -11.19
C SER A 403 -44.13 -2.59 -10.87
N ALA A 404 -43.98 -3.61 -10.01
CA ALA A 404 -45.09 -4.44 -9.58
C ALA A 404 -46.16 -3.63 -8.83
N THR A 405 -45.74 -2.73 -7.92
CA THR A 405 -46.67 -1.82 -7.21
C THR A 405 -47.39 -0.87 -8.16
N LEU A 406 -46.71 -0.29 -9.16
CA LEU A 406 -47.37 0.51 -10.20
C LEU A 406 -48.37 -0.30 -11.03
N CYS A 407 -48.04 -1.54 -11.40
CA CYS A 407 -48.97 -2.44 -12.09
C CYS A 407 -50.21 -2.77 -11.24
N ILE A 408 -50.03 -2.95 -9.92
CA ILE A 408 -51.14 -3.18 -9.00
C ILE A 408 -52.01 -1.92 -8.87
N ILE A 409 -51.40 -0.73 -8.70
CA ILE A 409 -52.14 0.53 -8.57
C ILE A 409 -52.91 0.85 -9.84
N THR A 410 -52.31 0.69 -11.02
CA THR A 410 -52.99 0.93 -12.32
C THR A 410 -54.17 -0.01 -12.55
N ARG A 411 -54.11 -1.26 -12.07
CA ARG A 411 -55.25 -2.20 -12.11
C ARG A 411 -56.29 -1.94 -11.03
N SER A 412 -55.88 -1.36 -9.89
CA SER A 412 -56.72 -1.19 -8.71
C SER A 412 -57.40 0.17 -8.64
N VAL A 413 -56.90 1.20 -9.31
CA VAL A 413 -57.46 2.56 -9.27
C VAL A 413 -58.30 2.82 -10.52
N LYS A 414 -59.56 3.22 -10.33
CA LYS A 414 -60.43 3.70 -11.42
C LYS A 414 -60.71 5.19 -11.22
N VAL A 415 -60.67 5.95 -12.30
CA VAL A 415 -61.12 7.35 -12.32
C VAL A 415 -62.63 7.32 -12.51
N GLY A 416 -63.38 7.79 -11.51
CA GLY A 416 -64.84 7.97 -11.64
C GLY A 416 -65.19 9.22 -12.44
N ASP A 417 -66.44 9.35 -12.85
CA ASP A 417 -66.94 10.49 -13.64
C ASP A 417 -66.77 11.84 -12.90
N ASP A 418 -66.59 11.82 -11.58
CA ASP A 418 -66.26 12.98 -10.73
C ASP A 418 -64.79 13.41 -10.80
N THR A 419 -63.98 12.83 -11.70
CA THR A 419 -62.51 13.04 -11.81
C THR A 419 -61.70 12.67 -10.55
N LYS A 420 -62.32 11.99 -9.57
CA LYS A 420 -61.66 11.47 -8.35
C LYS A 420 -61.14 10.04 -8.58
N MET A 421 -59.93 9.77 -8.09
CA MET A 421 -59.34 8.43 -8.08
C MET A 421 -59.92 7.63 -6.92
N ARG A 422 -60.52 6.46 -7.20
CA ARG A 422 -61.00 5.53 -6.16
C ARG A 422 -60.36 4.15 -6.35
N CYS A 423 -59.96 3.53 -5.25
CA CYS A 423 -59.42 2.18 -5.26
C CYS A 423 -60.58 1.15 -5.32
N LYS A 424 -60.62 0.36 -6.40
CA LYS A 424 -61.63 -0.67 -6.69
C LYS A 424 -61.64 -1.81 -5.67
N TYR A 425 -60.49 -2.15 -5.10
CA TYR A 425 -60.31 -3.29 -4.18
C TYR A 425 -60.04 -2.89 -2.73
N CYS A 426 -59.96 -1.60 -2.41
CA CYS A 426 -59.75 -1.13 -1.03
C CYS A 426 -61.05 -1.10 -0.20
N VAL A 427 -62.15 -1.63 -0.74
CA VAL A 427 -63.42 -1.80 -0.02
C VAL A 427 -63.35 -3.15 0.70
N GLY A 428 -62.69 -3.19 1.87
CA GLY A 428 -62.62 -4.44 2.62
C GLY A 428 -61.69 -4.54 3.82
N SER A 429 -61.11 -3.46 4.35
CA SER A 429 -60.40 -3.53 5.63
C SER A 429 -60.30 -2.17 6.32
N GLY A 430 -61.19 -1.96 7.31
CA GLY A 430 -60.96 -1.06 8.43
C GLY A 430 -61.49 0.36 8.28
N ASP A 431 -62.81 0.52 8.43
CA ASP A 431 -63.37 1.69 9.11
C ASP A 431 -62.98 1.55 10.59
N MET A 432 -62.04 2.39 11.06
CA MET A 432 -61.54 2.58 12.44
C MET A 432 -60.11 3.16 12.29
N THR A 433 -59.77 4.41 12.61
CA THR A 433 -60.30 5.42 13.52
C THR A 433 -59.67 6.76 13.13
N ASP A 434 -60.45 7.74 12.70
CA ASP A 434 -60.08 9.16 12.78
C ASP A 434 -60.95 9.78 13.88
N GLU A 435 -60.56 9.61 15.14
CA GLU A 435 -60.86 10.52 16.25
C GLU A 435 -60.09 10.05 17.50
N GLU A 436 -59.59 11.02 18.27
CA GLU A 436 -58.90 10.88 19.57
C GLU A 436 -57.41 10.50 19.57
N THR A 437 -56.54 11.49 19.32
CA THR A 437 -55.34 11.72 20.17
C THR A 437 -54.79 13.13 19.98
N SER A 438 -55.56 14.12 20.43
CA SER A 438 -55.06 15.47 20.70
C SER A 438 -55.68 16.02 21.98
N PHE A 439 -55.38 15.37 23.11
CA PHE A 439 -55.51 16.00 24.41
C PHE A 439 -54.34 15.64 25.34
N ASN A 440 -53.76 16.70 25.95
CA ASN A 440 -52.79 16.77 27.04
C ASN A 440 -51.28 16.63 26.78
N ARG A 441 -50.65 17.80 26.49
CA ARG A 441 -49.49 18.37 27.21
C ARG A 441 -49.21 19.76 26.62
N GLY A 442 -49.26 20.89 27.31
CA GLY A 442 -49.60 21.23 28.68
C GLY A 442 -49.58 22.76 28.75
N THR A 443 -50.53 23.32 29.50
CA THR A 443 -50.64 24.76 29.77
C THR A 443 -49.68 25.14 30.89
N THR A 444 -48.74 26.05 30.62
CA THR A 444 -48.17 26.99 31.61
C THR A 444 -47.62 28.18 30.80
N ARG A 445 -48.30 29.33 30.74
CA ARG A 445 -48.44 30.45 31.71
C ARG A 445 -47.50 31.62 31.34
N ASN A 446 -48.13 32.75 31.03
CA ASN A 446 -47.68 34.16 31.10
C ASN A 446 -46.46 34.64 30.29
N ASN A 447 -46.70 35.60 29.37
CA ASN A 447 -46.40 37.01 29.65
C ASN A 447 -46.96 37.97 28.58
N THR A 448 -47.38 39.14 29.08
CA THR A 448 -47.83 40.39 28.44
C THR A 448 -49.15 40.41 27.69
#